data_AF-A0A061HXA0-F1
#
_entry.id   AF-A0A061HXA0-F1
#
_cell.length_a   1.000
_cell.length_b   1.000
_cell.length_c   1.000
_cell.angle_alpha   90.00
_cell.angle_beta   90.00
_cell.angle_gamma   90.00
#
_symmetry.space_group_name_H-M   'P 1'
#
loop_
_entity.id
_entity.type
_entity.pdbx_description
1 polymer ?
#
loop_
_entity_poly.entity_id
_entity_poly.type
_entity_poly.pdbx_seq_one_letter_code
_entity_poly.pdbx_strand_id
1 'polypeptide(L)'
;MGIGGLRREIQAHGPRLEEVLERAGALASLRSPEAEAVRRGQEQLQSAWAGLREAAERRQQSLDAAFQVEQYYFDVAEVEAWLGEQELLMMSEDKGKDEQSTLQLLKKHLQVEQGVENYEESIAQLSRQCRALLEMGHPD
;
A
#
# COMPACT_ATOMS: atom_id res chain seq x y z
N MET A 1 -7.95 -1.54 15.74
CA MET A 1 -8.55 -2.43 14.73
C MET A 1 -8.06 -1.98 13.36
N GLY A 2 -7.18 -2.75 12.70
CA GLY A 2 -6.62 -2.37 11.40
C GLY A 2 -7.64 -2.49 10.26
N ILE A 3 -7.36 -1.87 9.12
CA ILE A 3 -8.22 -1.79 7.92
C ILE A 3 -8.65 -3.17 7.40
N GLY A 4 -7.81 -4.20 7.58
CA GLY A 4 -8.17 -5.58 7.31
C GLY A 4 -9.30 -6.12 8.19
N GLY A 5 -9.55 -5.53 9.36
CA GLY A 5 -10.67 -5.85 10.25
C GLY A 5 -12.01 -5.48 9.65
N LEU A 6 -12.18 -4.23 9.20
CA LEU A 6 -13.43 -3.74 8.63
C LEU A 6 -13.82 -4.50 7.36
N ARG A 7 -12.87 -4.80 6.46
CA ARG A 7 -13.17 -5.61 5.27
C ARG A 7 -13.58 -7.02 5.63
N ARG A 8 -12.86 -7.66 6.56
CA ARG A 8 -13.19 -9.03 7.01
C ARG A 8 -14.56 -9.07 7.65
N GLU A 9 -14.93 -8.06 8.43
CA GLU A 9 -16.27 -7.93 9.01
C GLU A 9 -17.33 -7.74 7.92
N ILE A 10 -17.12 -6.85 6.95
CA ILE A 10 -18.04 -6.66 5.81
C ILE A 10 -18.19 -7.94 4.97
N GLN A 11 -17.10 -8.67 4.71
CA GLN A 11 -17.16 -9.96 4.01
C GLN A 11 -17.87 -11.02 4.85
N ALA A 12 -17.60 -11.10 6.15
CA ALA A 12 -18.21 -12.05 7.06
C ALA A 12 -19.73 -11.83 7.22
N HIS A 13 -20.18 -10.57 7.16
CA HIS A 13 -21.60 -10.23 7.24
C HIS A 13 -22.35 -10.38 5.91
N GLY A 14 -21.66 -10.44 4.78
CA GLY A 14 -22.26 -10.58 3.44
C GLY A 14 -23.24 -11.76 3.31
N PRO A 15 -22.85 -13.01 3.64
CA PRO A 15 -23.72 -14.18 3.51
C PRO A 15 -25.00 -14.09 4.34
N ARG A 16 -24.91 -13.54 5.56
CA ARG A 16 -26.08 -13.36 6.44
C ARG A 16 -27.05 -12.32 5.87
N LEU A 17 -26.53 -11.30 5.21
CA LEU A 17 -27.34 -10.28 4.55
C LEU A 17 -28.05 -10.86 3.32
N GLU A 18 -27.36 -11.66 2.52
CA GLU A 18 -27.95 -12.39 1.38
C GLU A 18 -29.09 -13.31 1.83
N GLU A 19 -28.90 -14.06 2.92
CA GLU A 19 -29.95 -14.91 3.51
C GLU A 19 -31.19 -14.10 3.97
N VAL A 20 -30.97 -12.95 4.60
CA VAL A 20 -32.08 -12.06 5.03
C VAL A 20 -32.83 -11.51 3.82
N LEU A 21 -32.12 -11.13 2.75
CA LEU A 21 -32.71 -10.62 1.52
C LEU A 21 -33.50 -11.70 0.76
N GLU A 22 -33.00 -12.93 0.74
CA GLU A 22 -33.70 -14.07 0.12
C GLU A 22 -35.01 -14.38 0.86
N ARG A 23 -34.96 -14.45 2.19
CA ARG A 23 -36.14 -14.66 3.05
C ARG A 23 -37.15 -13.51 2.90
N ALA A 24 -36.67 -12.26 2.84
CA ALA A 24 -37.51 -11.10 2.61
C ALA A 24 -38.20 -11.16 1.22
N GLY A 25 -37.48 -11.59 0.18
CA GLY A 25 -38.04 -11.79 -1.16
C GLY A 25 -39.14 -12.85 -1.21
N ALA A 26 -38.95 -13.97 -0.50
CA ALA A 26 -39.97 -15.01 -0.37
C ALA A 26 -41.25 -14.47 0.31
N LEU A 27 -41.10 -13.72 1.41
CA LEU A 27 -42.23 -13.11 2.12
C LEU A 27 -42.92 -12.01 1.29
N ALA A 28 -42.16 -11.24 0.52
CA ALA A 28 -42.68 -10.21 -0.37
C ALA A 28 -43.52 -10.75 -1.53
N SER A 29 -43.33 -12.02 -1.91
CA SER A 29 -44.09 -12.71 -2.96
C SER A 29 -45.50 -13.13 -2.51
N LEU A 30 -45.75 -13.16 -1.20
CA LEU A 30 -47.06 -13.46 -0.64
C LEU A 30 -47.98 -12.24 -0.83
N ARG A 31 -49.22 -12.47 -1.25
CA ARG A 31 -50.20 -11.40 -1.45
C ARG A 31 -50.80 -10.98 -0.10
N SER A 32 -50.01 -10.32 0.74
CA SER A 32 -50.41 -9.81 2.06
C SER A 32 -50.15 -8.29 2.18
N PRO A 33 -50.91 -7.56 3.02
CA PRO A 33 -50.68 -6.14 3.29
C PRO A 33 -49.26 -5.84 3.83
N GLU A 34 -48.66 -6.79 4.54
CA GLU A 34 -47.33 -6.71 5.14
C GLU A 34 -46.21 -6.83 4.09
N ALA A 35 -46.50 -7.41 2.92
CA ALA A 35 -45.52 -7.60 1.83
C ALA A 35 -44.94 -6.27 1.30
N GLU A 36 -45.72 -5.18 1.31
CA GLU A 36 -45.22 -3.84 0.96
C GLU A 36 -44.22 -3.30 1.98
N ALA A 37 -44.44 -3.56 3.27
CA ALA A 37 -43.49 -3.16 4.31
C ALA A 37 -42.18 -3.96 4.21
N VAL A 38 -42.27 -5.25 3.91
CA VAL A 38 -41.11 -6.13 3.68
C VAL A 38 -40.31 -5.67 2.45
N ARG A 39 -40.96 -5.35 1.32
CA ARG A 39 -40.28 -4.83 0.12
C ARG A 39 -39.52 -3.53 0.39
N ARG A 40 -40.15 -2.57 1.07
CA ARG A 40 -39.46 -1.32 1.45
C ARG A 40 -38.26 -1.56 2.36
N GLY A 41 -38.39 -2.47 3.33
CA GLY A 41 -37.27 -2.83 4.21
C GLY A 41 -36.12 -3.50 3.45
N GLN A 42 -36.45 -4.35 2.47
CA GLN A 42 -35.47 -5.02 1.61
C GLN A 42 -34.70 -4.01 0.75
N GLU A 43 -35.40 -3.07 0.11
CA GLU A 43 -34.78 -2.01 -0.70
C GLU A 43 -33.87 -1.11 0.14
N GLN A 44 -34.31 -0.71 1.33
CA GLN A 44 -33.51 0.07 2.27
C GLN A 44 -32.25 -0.67 2.70
N LEU A 45 -32.37 -1.96 3.03
CA LEU A 45 -31.24 -2.79 3.45
C LEU A 45 -30.23 -2.98 2.31
N GLN A 46 -30.69 -3.24 1.09
CA GLN A 46 -29.81 -3.36 -0.09
C GLN A 46 -29.09 -2.05 -0.38
N SER A 47 -29.79 -0.91 -0.34
CA SER A 47 -29.20 0.40 -0.56
C SER A 47 -28.15 0.75 0.50
N ALA A 48 -28.47 0.54 1.78
CA ALA A 48 -27.53 0.77 2.88
C ALA A 48 -26.30 -0.13 2.78
N TRP A 49 -26.48 -1.40 2.39
CA TRP A 49 -25.38 -2.34 2.20
C TRP A 49 -24.46 -1.97 1.04
N ALA A 50 -25.04 -1.58 -0.10
CA ALA A 50 -24.27 -1.11 -1.25
C ALA A 50 -23.46 0.15 -0.90
N GLY A 51 -24.08 1.12 -0.24
CA GLY A 51 -23.40 2.33 0.21
C GLY A 51 -22.27 2.07 1.21
N LEU A 52 -22.46 1.13 2.14
CA LEU A 52 -21.41 0.72 3.08
C LEU A 52 -20.21 0.10 2.36
N ARG A 53 -20.45 -0.82 1.41
CA ARG A 53 -19.39 -1.46 0.62
C ARG A 53 -18.58 -0.43 -0.17
N GLU A 54 -19.27 0.46 -0.85
CA GLU A 54 -18.65 1.50 -1.66
C GLU A 54 -17.84 2.49 -0.79
N ALA A 55 -18.36 2.90 0.37
CA ALA A 55 -17.64 3.75 1.31
C ALA A 55 -16.40 3.05 1.89
N ALA A 56 -16.51 1.76 2.21
CA ALA A 56 -15.38 0.96 2.71
C ALA A 56 -14.29 0.80 1.65
N GLU A 57 -14.67 0.55 0.39
CA GLU A 57 -13.74 0.45 -0.74
C GLU A 57 -13.03 1.77 -1.01
N ARG A 58 -13.75 2.90 -1.09
CA ARG A 58 -13.13 4.23 -1.24
C ARG A 58 -12.14 4.54 -0.12
N ARG A 59 -12.54 4.27 1.13
CA ARG A 59 -11.66 4.50 2.29
C ARG A 59 -10.38 3.67 2.17
N GLN A 60 -10.51 2.43 1.74
CA GLN A 60 -9.37 1.55 1.58
C GLN A 60 -8.45 2.01 0.44
N GLN A 61 -8.98 2.37 -0.72
CA GLN A 61 -8.19 2.94 -1.82
C GLN A 61 -7.42 4.18 -1.37
N SER A 62 -8.07 5.09 -0.63
CA SER A 62 -7.41 6.29 -0.09
C SER A 62 -6.29 5.96 0.90
N LEU A 63 -6.46 4.93 1.73
CA LEU A 63 -5.46 4.52 2.71
C LEU A 63 -4.30 3.78 2.07
N ASP A 64 -4.58 2.90 1.09
CA ASP A 64 -3.55 2.20 0.33
C ASP A 64 -2.69 3.21 -0.45
N ALA A 65 -3.33 4.24 -1.01
CA ALA A 65 -2.63 5.31 -1.69
C ALA A 65 -1.76 6.16 -0.74
N ALA A 66 -2.30 6.56 0.41
CA ALA A 66 -1.52 7.30 1.43
C ALA A 66 -0.34 6.46 1.94
N PHE A 67 -0.55 5.17 2.16
CA PHE A 67 0.51 4.24 2.57
C PHE A 67 1.61 4.12 1.50
N GLN A 68 1.25 4.05 0.22
CA GLN A 68 2.24 4.00 -0.86
C GLN A 68 3.12 5.27 -0.92
N VAL A 69 2.52 6.44 -0.68
CA VAL A 69 3.26 7.70 -0.61
C VAL A 69 4.22 7.70 0.59
N GLU A 70 3.75 7.33 1.79
CA GLU A 70 4.61 7.25 2.97
C GLU A 70 5.76 6.24 2.78
N GLN A 71 5.48 5.07 2.20
CA GLN A 71 6.49 4.06 1.91
C GLN A 71 7.54 4.59 0.92
N TYR A 72 7.12 5.32 -0.12
CA TYR A 72 8.04 5.93 -1.06
C TYR A 72 9.00 6.91 -0.38
N TYR A 73 8.49 7.81 0.47
CA TYR A 73 9.34 8.76 1.20
C TYR A 73 10.30 8.06 2.17
N PHE A 74 9.85 6.99 2.82
CA PHE A 74 10.71 6.16 3.67
C PHE A 74 11.84 5.52 2.84
N ASP A 75 11.50 4.88 1.73
CA ASP A 75 12.46 4.20 0.84
C ASP A 75 13.48 5.22 0.27
N VAL A 76 13.05 6.43 -0.10
CA VAL A 76 13.94 7.51 -0.55
C VAL A 76 14.91 7.93 0.55
N ALA A 77 14.41 8.18 1.77
CA ALA A 77 15.25 8.58 2.90
C ALA A 77 16.31 7.52 3.25
N GLU A 78 15.96 6.23 3.14
CA GLU A 78 16.92 5.14 3.35
C GLU A 78 18.04 5.16 2.29
N VAL A 79 17.70 5.37 1.02
CA VAL A 79 18.69 5.48 -0.07
C VAL A 79 19.55 6.73 0.08
N GLU A 80 18.98 7.88 0.45
CA GLU A 80 19.73 9.12 0.68
C GLU A 80 20.73 8.97 1.84
N ALA A 81 20.29 8.37 2.96
CA ALA A 81 21.17 8.10 4.09
C ALA A 81 22.33 7.18 3.69
N TRP A 82 22.04 6.10 2.97
CA TRP A 82 23.04 5.17 2.48
C TRP A 82 24.04 5.85 1.52
N LEU A 83 23.56 6.67 0.58
CA LEU A 83 24.42 7.44 -0.33
C LEU A 83 25.35 8.39 0.43
N GLY A 84 24.85 9.08 1.45
CA GLY A 84 25.67 9.96 2.29
C GLY A 84 26.79 9.22 3.02
N GLU A 85 26.53 7.98 3.48
CA GLU A 85 27.58 7.13 4.06
C GLU A 85 28.64 6.73 3.03
N GLN A 86 28.23 6.36 1.81
CA GLN A 86 29.19 6.01 0.74
C GLN A 86 30.01 7.21 0.28
N GLU A 87 29.38 8.39 0.14
CA GLU A 87 30.07 9.62 -0.24
C GLU A 87 31.18 9.96 0.77
N LEU A 88 30.89 9.88 2.07
CA LEU A 88 31.87 10.12 3.12
C LEU A 88 33.07 9.16 3.04
N LEU A 89 32.85 7.89 2.70
CA LEU A 89 33.93 6.92 2.50
C LEU A 89 34.80 7.27 1.28
N MET A 90 34.19 7.81 0.22
CA MET A 90 34.88 8.21 -1.01
C MET A 90 35.63 9.55 -0.90
N MET A 91 35.26 10.43 0.02
CA MET A 91 35.95 11.71 0.26
C MET A 91 37.36 11.55 0.87
N SER A 92 37.77 10.34 1.25
CA SER A 92 39.11 10.07 1.74
C SER A 92 40.18 10.26 0.65
N GLU A 93 41.07 11.23 0.82
CA GLU A 93 42.23 11.43 -0.06
C GLU A 93 43.40 10.48 0.25
N ASP A 94 43.32 9.68 1.32
CA ASP A 94 44.34 8.70 1.70
C ASP A 94 44.62 7.70 0.57
N LYS A 95 45.89 7.54 0.20
CA LYS A 95 46.36 6.61 -0.83
C LYS A 95 47.13 5.41 -0.26
N GLY A 96 47.26 5.33 1.06
CA GLY A 96 48.10 4.36 1.73
C GLY A 96 49.57 4.78 1.69
N LYS A 97 50.31 4.35 2.69
CA LYS A 97 51.75 4.66 2.87
C LYS A 97 52.66 3.49 2.48
N ASP A 98 52.07 2.32 2.28
CA ASP A 98 52.74 1.05 1.98
C ASP A 98 51.77 0.14 1.21
N GLU A 99 52.30 -0.92 0.60
CA GLU A 99 51.53 -1.88 -0.19
C GLU A 99 50.32 -2.43 0.57
N GLN A 100 50.50 -2.76 1.85
CA GLN A 100 49.43 -3.31 2.69
C GLN A 100 48.27 -2.32 2.89
N SER A 101 48.57 -1.06 3.19
CA SER A 101 47.54 -0.02 3.38
C SER A 101 46.84 0.32 2.05
N THR A 102 47.57 0.36 0.94
CA THR A 102 46.98 0.55 -0.39
C THR A 102 46.05 -0.60 -0.78
N LEU A 103 46.43 -1.86 -0.52
CA LEU A 103 45.56 -3.03 -0.75
C LEU A 103 44.28 -3.00 0.10
N GLN A 104 44.39 -2.54 1.36
CA GLN A 104 43.21 -2.37 2.22
C GLN A 104 42.26 -1.29 1.68
N LEU A 105 42.79 -0.16 1.20
CA LEU A 105 42.00 0.90 0.58
C LEU A 105 41.33 0.42 -0.71
N LEU A 106 42.04 -0.33 -1.56
CA LEU A 106 41.47 -0.96 -2.75
C LEU A 106 40.32 -1.90 -2.40
N LYS A 107 40.49 -2.74 -1.38
CA LYS A 107 39.40 -3.63 -0.92
C LYS A 107 38.17 -2.84 -0.50
N LYS A 108 38.34 -1.74 0.25
CA LYS A 108 37.22 -0.87 0.63
C LYS A 108 36.55 -0.25 -0.59
N HIS A 109 37.34 0.20 -1.57
CA HIS A 109 36.81 0.79 -2.80
C HIS A 109 35.93 -0.21 -3.58
N LEU A 110 36.41 -1.45 -3.77
CA LEU A 110 35.65 -2.51 -4.42
C LEU A 110 34.34 -2.86 -3.66
N GLN A 111 34.34 -2.74 -2.32
CA GLN A 111 33.13 -2.92 -1.52
C GLN A 111 32.11 -1.80 -1.76
N VAL A 112 32.56 -0.56 -1.91
CA VAL A 112 31.71 0.58 -2.26
C VAL A 112 31.14 0.39 -3.67
N GLU A 113 31.96 0.00 -4.66
CA GLU A 113 31.51 -0.26 -6.03
C GLU A 113 30.42 -1.35 -6.07
N GLN A 114 30.64 -2.49 -5.40
CA GLN A 114 29.61 -3.54 -5.28
C GLN A 114 28.35 -3.03 -4.57
N GLY A 115 28.51 -2.18 -3.56
CA GLY A 115 27.39 -1.54 -2.87
C GLY A 115 26.55 -0.71 -3.85
N VAL A 116 27.19 0.13 -4.66
CA VAL A 116 26.53 0.97 -5.68
C VAL A 116 25.81 0.12 -6.72
N GLU A 117 26.44 -0.95 -7.22
CA GLU A 117 25.79 -1.87 -8.17
C GLU A 117 24.54 -2.53 -7.57
N ASN A 118 24.60 -2.95 -6.30
CA ASN A 118 23.45 -3.57 -5.64
C ASN A 118 22.28 -2.61 -5.41
N TYR A 119 22.55 -1.31 -5.23
CA TYR A 119 21.52 -0.29 -5.00
C TYR A 119 20.90 0.25 -6.31
N GLU A 120 21.46 -0.08 -7.47
CA GLU A 120 20.91 0.33 -8.77
C GLU A 120 19.46 -0.15 -8.94
N GLU A 121 19.17 -1.38 -8.52
CA GLU A 121 17.82 -1.95 -8.58
C GLU A 121 16.85 -1.20 -7.66
N SER A 122 17.28 -0.83 -6.45
CA SER A 122 16.48 -0.06 -5.49
C SER A 122 16.16 1.34 -6.02
N ILE A 123 17.13 2.04 -6.62
CA ILE A 123 16.92 3.35 -7.26
C ILE A 123 15.98 3.22 -8.46
N ALA A 124 16.12 2.16 -9.25
CA ALA A 124 15.21 1.89 -10.37
C ALA A 124 13.78 1.58 -9.89
N GLN A 125 13.63 0.89 -8.75
CA GLN A 125 12.34 0.63 -8.11
C GLN A 125 11.70 1.92 -7.62
N LEU A 126 12.44 2.77 -6.90
CA LEU A 126 11.99 4.09 -6.46
C LEU A 126 11.52 4.95 -7.64
N SER A 127 12.26 4.92 -8.75
CA SER A 127 11.89 5.64 -9.98
C SER A 127 10.56 5.14 -10.57
N ARG A 128 10.31 3.83 -10.52
CA ARG A 128 9.02 3.24 -10.96
C ARG A 128 7.89 3.60 -9.99
N GLN A 129 8.12 3.54 -8.68
CA GLN A 129 7.14 3.92 -7.66
C GLN A 129 6.74 5.39 -7.81
N CYS A 130 7.72 6.30 -7.97
CA CYS A 130 7.46 7.72 -8.22
C CYS A 130 6.58 7.95 -9.45
N ARG A 131 6.88 7.30 -10.59
CA ARG A 131 6.05 7.41 -11.80
C ARG A 131 4.61 6.93 -11.57
N ALA A 132 4.45 5.80 -10.88
CA ALA A 132 3.13 5.26 -10.58
C ALA A 132 2.32 6.22 -9.68
N LEU A 133 2.95 6.85 -8.68
CA LEU A 133 2.31 7.84 -7.81
C LEU A 133 1.89 9.10 -8.60
N LEU A 134 2.72 9.57 -9.52
CA LEU A 134 2.40 10.70 -10.40
C LEU A 134 1.22 10.40 -11.33
N GLU A 135 1.16 9.20 -11.91
CA GLU A 135 0.05 8.76 -12.77
C GLU A 135 -1.28 8.62 -12.01
N MET A 136 -1.22 8.27 -10.72
CA MET A 136 -2.37 8.22 -9.82
C MET A 136 -2.88 9.60 -9.39
N GLY A 137 -2.20 10.67 -9.80
CA GLY A 137 -2.60 12.05 -9.51
C GLY A 137 -2.33 12.45 -8.06
N HIS A 138 -1.35 11.83 -7.39
CA HIS A 138 -0.83 12.31 -6.12
C HIS A 138 0.08 13.52 -6.38
N PRO A 139 -0.34 14.74 -6.02
CA PRO A 139 0.50 15.91 -6.10
C PRO A 139 1.27 15.99 -4.79
N ASP A 140 2.54 15.58 -4.82
CA ASP A 140 3.66 15.92 -3.92
C ASP A 140 4.60 14.72 -3.72
#